data_AF-A0A429EKM4-F1
#
_entry.id   AF-A0A429EKM4-F1
#
_cell.length_a   1.000
_cell.length_b   1.000
_cell.length_c   1.000
_cell.angle_alpha   90.00
_cell.angle_beta   90.00
_cell.angle_gamma   90.00
#
_symmetry.space_group_name_H-M   'P 1'
#
loop_
_entity.id
_entity.type
_entity.pdbx_description
1 polymer ?
#
loop_
_entity_poly.entity_id
_entity_poly.type
_entity_poly.pdbx_seq_one_letter_code
_entity_poly.pdbx_strand_id
1 'polypeptide(L)'
;MTDTTTLWRPTGPVELDLVRESGWREWPPRLPEQPIFYPVLNEDYAIKIARDWNVRHDGAGFVTRFEVETSFVERYPVQQAGGKTILELWVPAEDLAEFNTHIVGKIEVTHEFR
;
A
#
# COMPACT_ATOMS: atom_id res chain seq x y z
N MET A 1 8.79 19.33 12.05
CA MET A 1 8.63 18.50 10.83
C MET A 1 8.23 17.14 11.33
N THR A 2 7.14 16.58 10.83
CA THR A 2 6.76 15.21 11.17
C THR A 2 7.64 14.28 10.34
N ASP A 3 8.39 13.40 11.00
CA ASP A 3 9.15 12.37 10.29
C ASP A 3 8.17 11.38 9.65
N THR A 4 8.42 11.02 8.39
CA THR A 4 7.57 10.10 7.64
C THR A 4 8.34 8.88 7.17
N THR A 5 7.61 7.78 7.03
CA THR A 5 8.08 6.55 6.40
C THR A 5 7.39 6.41 5.06
N THR A 6 8.21 6.30 4.00
CA THR A 6 7.71 6.02 2.66
C THR A 6 7.29 4.55 2.57
N LEU A 7 6.07 4.34 2.10
CA LEU A 7 5.50 3.02 1.86
C LEU A 7 4.99 2.93 0.42
N TRP A 8 4.99 1.71 -0.09
CA TRP A 8 4.48 1.40 -1.42
C TRP A 8 3.36 0.38 -1.34
N ARG A 9 2.44 0.45 -2.30
CA ARG A 9 1.43 -0.59 -2.48
C ARG A 9 1.21 -0.88 -3.97
N PRO A 10 1.42 -2.13 -4.40
CA PRO A 10 0.94 -2.58 -5.70
C PRO A 10 -0.58 -2.71 -5.66
N THR A 11 -1.25 -2.23 -6.70
CA THR A 11 -2.72 -2.20 -6.74
C THR A 11 -3.22 -2.47 -8.16
N GLY A 12 -4.45 -3.00 -8.25
CA GLY A 12 -5.17 -3.18 -9.50
C GLY A 12 -6.04 -1.95 -9.83
N PRO A 13 -6.65 -1.89 -11.02
CA PRO A 13 -7.44 -0.74 -11.46
C PRO A 13 -8.64 -0.44 -10.53
N VAL A 14 -9.33 -1.47 -10.02
CA VAL A 14 -10.52 -1.28 -9.16
C VAL A 14 -10.17 -0.62 -7.83
N GLU A 15 -9.12 -1.08 -7.14
CA GLU A 15 -8.70 -0.49 -5.87
C GLU A 15 -8.11 0.92 -6.09
N LEU A 16 -7.40 1.14 -7.21
CA LEU A 16 -6.90 2.47 -7.57
C LEU A 16 -8.02 3.49 -7.83
N ASP A 17 -9.13 3.06 -8.45
CA ASP A 17 -10.28 3.93 -8.69
C ASP A 17 -10.91 4.39 -7.36
N LEU A 18 -11.01 3.51 -6.37
CA LEU A 18 -11.49 3.88 -5.02
C LEU A 18 -10.55 4.88 -4.32
N VAL A 19 -9.23 4.73 -4.47
CA VAL A 19 -8.25 5.71 -3.97
C VAL A 19 -8.40 7.06 -4.70
N ARG A 20 -8.72 7.04 -6.00
CA ARG A 20 -8.97 8.28 -6.76
C ARG A 20 -10.25 8.97 -6.28
N GLU A 21 -11.31 8.21 -6.01
CA GLU A 21 -12.59 8.71 -5.49
C GLU A 21 -12.45 9.35 -4.11
N SER A 22 -11.55 8.83 -3.26
CA SER A 22 -11.20 9.46 -1.97
C SER A 22 -10.35 10.74 -2.09
N GLY A 23 -10.03 11.16 -3.31
CA GLY A 23 -9.16 12.31 -3.56
C GLY A 23 -7.68 12.03 -3.27
N TRP A 24 -7.26 10.77 -3.39
CA TRP A 24 -5.90 10.28 -3.16
C TRP A 24 -5.42 10.40 -1.71
N ARG A 25 -6.33 10.27 -0.75
CA ARG A 25 -6.02 10.47 0.68
C ARG A 25 -6.19 9.23 1.53
N GLU A 26 -6.88 8.22 1.03
CA GLU A 26 -7.22 7.05 1.84
C GLU A 26 -7.27 5.78 1.01
N TRP A 27 -6.89 4.67 1.63
CA TRP A 27 -7.11 3.31 1.13
C TRP A 27 -8.52 2.84 1.48
N PRO A 28 -9.22 2.15 0.56
CA PRO A 28 -10.56 1.65 0.83
C PRO A 28 -10.56 0.59 1.94
N PRO A 29 -11.65 0.46 2.73
CA PRO A 29 -11.79 -0.60 3.72
C PRO A 29 -11.52 -1.99 3.14
N ARG A 30 -10.86 -2.85 3.91
CA ARG A 30 -10.65 -4.25 3.52
C ARG A 30 -11.97 -5.02 3.55
N LEU A 31 -12.09 -6.02 2.69
CA LEU A 31 -13.21 -6.95 2.74
C LEU A 31 -13.12 -7.83 4.01
N PRO A 32 -14.23 -8.36 4.55
CA PRO A 32 -14.21 -9.18 5.76
C PRO A 32 -13.25 -10.38 5.71
N GLU A 33 -13.02 -10.94 4.53
CA GLU A 33 -12.09 -12.05 4.27
C GLU A 33 -10.61 -11.61 4.16
N GLN A 34 -10.34 -10.31 4.20
CA GLN A 34 -9.01 -9.71 4.08
C GLN A 34 -8.60 -9.11 5.44
N PRO A 35 -8.02 -9.92 6.36
CA PRO A 35 -7.80 -9.50 7.74
C PRO A 35 -6.73 -8.41 7.92
N ILE A 36 -5.93 -8.18 6.89
CA ILE A 36 -4.81 -7.23 6.92
C ILE A 36 -4.76 -6.35 5.67
N PHE A 37 -4.30 -5.12 5.88
CA PHE A 37 -3.75 -4.23 4.87
C PHE A 37 -2.21 -4.30 4.94
N TYR A 38 -1.58 -4.53 3.80
CA TYR A 38 -0.13 -4.77 3.74
C TYR A 38 0.54 -3.87 2.70
N PRO A 39 1.09 -2.72 3.13
CA PRO A 39 2.02 -1.96 2.32
C PRO A 39 3.44 -2.53 2.44
N VAL A 40 4.24 -2.34 1.40
CA VAL A 40 5.63 -2.82 1.34
C VAL A 40 6.59 -1.67 1.56
N LEU A 41 7.78 -1.98 2.09
CA LEU A 41 8.83 -1.00 2.36
C LEU A 41 9.81 -0.82 1.18
N ASN A 42 9.51 -1.42 0.03
CA ASN A 42 10.42 -1.45 -1.11
C ASN A 42 9.68 -1.31 -2.45
N GLU A 43 10.05 -0.29 -3.22
CA GLU A 43 9.46 0.00 -4.53
C GLU A 43 9.70 -1.11 -5.56
N ASP A 44 10.92 -1.63 -5.67
CA ASP A 44 11.26 -2.71 -6.61
C ASP A 44 10.40 -3.95 -6.37
N TYR A 45 10.06 -4.22 -5.10
CA TYR A 45 9.16 -5.31 -4.76
C TYR A 45 7.71 -5.01 -5.17
N ALA A 46 7.21 -3.79 -4.92
CA ALA A 46 5.89 -3.38 -5.41
C ALA A 46 5.80 -3.46 -6.94
N ILE A 47 6.85 -3.03 -7.67
CA ILE A 47 6.95 -3.15 -9.13
C ILE A 47 6.82 -4.60 -9.58
N LYS A 48 7.54 -5.53 -8.93
CA LYS A 48 7.46 -6.96 -9.27
C LYS A 48 6.05 -7.49 -9.12
N ILE A 49 5.36 -7.17 -8.01
CA ILE A 49 3.98 -7.61 -7.81
C ILE A 49 3.05 -7.01 -8.88
N ALA A 50 3.11 -5.70 -9.08
CA ALA A 50 2.25 -5.01 -10.03
C ALA A 50 2.41 -5.56 -11.45
N ARG A 51 3.67 -5.72 -11.91
CA ARG A 51 3.98 -6.20 -13.26
C ARG A 51 3.71 -7.70 -13.44
N ASP A 52 4.14 -8.54 -12.50
CA ASP A 52 4.17 -9.99 -12.70
C ASP A 52 2.86 -10.67 -12.26
N TRP A 53 2.09 -10.02 -11.36
CA TRP A 53 0.82 -10.54 -10.83
C TRP A 53 -0.38 -9.70 -11.26
N ASN A 54 -0.45 -8.41 -10.92
CA ASN A 54 -1.66 -7.61 -11.16
C ASN A 54 -2.00 -7.49 -12.65
N VAL A 55 -1.02 -7.28 -13.52
CA VAL A 55 -1.27 -7.28 -14.99
C VAL A 55 -1.91 -8.58 -15.45
N ARG A 56 -1.47 -9.74 -14.93
CA ARG A 56 -2.03 -11.04 -15.34
C ARG A 56 -3.44 -11.28 -14.83
N HIS A 57 -3.76 -10.77 -13.64
CA HIS A 57 -5.04 -11.01 -12.98
C HIS A 57 -6.10 -9.97 -13.35
N ASP A 58 -5.71 -8.70 -13.40
CA ASP A 58 -6.61 -7.55 -13.52
C ASP A 58 -6.47 -6.81 -14.85
N GLY A 59 -5.56 -7.25 -15.73
CA GLY A 59 -5.28 -6.61 -17.03
C GLY A 59 -4.45 -5.33 -16.95
N ALA A 60 -4.17 -4.84 -15.75
CA ALA A 60 -3.27 -3.73 -15.47
C ALA A 60 -2.73 -3.83 -14.04
N GLY A 61 -1.57 -3.24 -13.79
CA GLY A 61 -0.98 -3.16 -12.45
C GLY A 61 -0.37 -1.79 -12.21
N PHE A 62 -0.51 -1.28 -10.99
CA PHE A 62 -0.03 0.03 -10.60
C PHE A 62 0.82 -0.07 -9.35
N VAL A 63 1.83 0.78 -9.24
CA VAL A 63 2.56 1.01 -8.00
C VAL A 63 2.19 2.37 -7.46
N THR A 64 1.79 2.39 -6.21
CA THR A 64 1.55 3.63 -5.48
C THR A 64 2.62 3.84 -4.42
N ARG A 65 2.91 5.11 -4.13
CA ARG A 65 3.78 5.59 -3.05
C ARG A 65 2.99 6.54 -2.16
N PHE A 66 3.19 6.45 -0.86
CA PHE A 66 2.61 7.37 0.11
C PHE A 66 3.48 7.48 1.36
N GLU A 67 3.33 8.60 2.05
CA GLU A 67 4.06 8.91 3.28
C GLU A 67 3.13 8.71 4.47
N VAL A 68 3.61 8.10 5.55
CA VAL A 68 2.86 7.94 6.80
C VAL A 68 3.75 8.37 7.96
N GLU A 69 3.17 8.95 9.01
CA GLU A 69 3.92 9.35 10.20
C GLU A 69 4.72 8.18 10.78
N THR A 70 6.04 8.34 10.91
CA THR A 70 6.95 7.26 11.34
C THR A 70 6.59 6.72 12.72
N SER A 71 6.28 7.61 13.67
CA SER A 71 5.89 7.26 15.04
C SER A 71 4.61 6.43 15.12
N PHE A 72 3.74 6.51 14.11
CA PHE A 72 2.54 5.68 14.01
C PHE A 72 2.88 4.31 13.41
N VAL A 73 3.60 4.28 12.28
CA VAL A 73 3.87 3.00 11.57
C VAL A 73 4.85 2.09 12.31
N GLU A 74 5.72 2.62 13.16
CA GLU A 74 6.64 1.84 14.01
C GLU A 74 5.91 0.87 14.96
N ARG A 75 4.61 1.05 15.18
CA ARG A 75 3.76 0.11 15.94
C ARG A 75 3.59 -1.23 15.23
N TYR A 76 3.70 -1.24 13.89
CA TYR A 76 3.54 -2.45 13.08
C TYR A 76 4.91 -3.10 12.83
N PRO A 77 5.16 -4.32 13.34
CA PRO A 77 6.42 -5.00 13.10
C PRO A 77 6.59 -5.32 11.61
N VAL A 78 7.77 -5.01 11.07
CA VAL A 78 8.14 -5.38 9.70
C VAL A 78 8.15 -6.90 9.57
N GLN A 79 7.33 -7.41 8.66
CA GLN A 79 7.21 -8.82 8.32
C GLN A 79 8.06 -9.15 7.10
N GLN A 80 8.58 -10.38 7.08
CA GLN A 80 9.32 -10.91 5.95
C GLN A 80 8.55 -12.05 5.30
N ALA A 81 7.86 -11.79 4.18
CA ALA A 81 6.98 -12.77 3.53
C ALA A 81 7.59 -13.37 2.26
N GLY A 82 7.73 -14.69 2.14
CA GLY A 82 8.13 -15.34 0.88
C GLY A 82 9.58 -15.15 0.40
N GLY A 83 10.42 -14.33 1.06
CA GLY A 83 11.84 -14.16 0.73
C GLY A 83 12.54 -13.04 1.51
N LYS A 84 13.89 -13.00 1.50
CA LYS A 84 14.68 -12.06 2.32
C LYS A 84 14.43 -10.57 2.03
N THR A 85 14.02 -10.24 0.81
CA THR A 85 13.83 -8.85 0.33
C THR A 85 12.39 -8.38 0.38
N ILE A 86 11.48 -9.22 0.83
CA ILE A 86 10.06 -8.91 0.89
C ILE A 86 9.79 -8.40 2.30
N LEU A 87 9.78 -7.08 2.44
CA LEU A 87 9.52 -6.41 3.71
C LEU A 87 8.18 -5.69 3.59
N GLU A 88 7.26 -6.04 4.46
CA GLU A 88 5.90 -5.49 4.49
C GLU A 88 5.44 -5.21 5.92
N LEU A 89 4.50 -4.29 6.05
CA LEU A 89 3.78 -4.09 7.32
C LEU A 89 2.49 -4.90 7.25
N TRP A 90 2.07 -5.47 8.38
CA TRP A 90 0.75 -6.07 8.51
C TRP A 90 -0.09 -5.18 9.42
N VAL A 91 -0.90 -4.32 8.80
CA VAL A 91 -1.86 -3.45 9.48
C VAL A 91 -3.18 -4.19 9.57
N PRO A 92 -3.75 -4.42 10.77
CA PRO A 92 -5.07 -5.01 10.90
C PRO A 92 -6.13 -4.25 10.08
N ALA A 93 -7.10 -4.97 9.52
CA ALA A 93 -8.16 -4.35 8.73
C ALA A 93 -8.95 -3.30 9.54
N GLU A 94 -9.15 -3.54 10.84
CA GLU A 94 -9.79 -2.61 11.77
C GLU A 94 -9.00 -1.31 11.97
N ASP A 95 -7.67 -1.35 11.85
CA ASP A 95 -6.78 -0.20 12.04
C ASP A 95 -6.70 0.67 10.77
N LEU A 96 -7.16 0.19 9.61
CA LEU A 96 -6.95 0.89 8.34
C LEU A 96 -7.58 2.30 8.33
N ALA A 97 -8.68 2.49 9.05
CA ALA A 97 -9.29 3.81 9.20
C ALA A 97 -8.37 4.77 9.98
N GLU A 98 -7.75 4.32 11.07
CA GLU A 98 -6.74 5.11 11.80
C GLU A 98 -5.51 5.33 10.93
N PHE A 99 -5.04 4.29 10.25
CA PHE A 99 -3.90 4.36 9.34
C PHE A 99 -4.05 5.47 8.28
N ASN A 100 -5.23 5.56 7.65
CA ASN A 100 -5.52 6.59 6.66
C ASN A 100 -5.40 8.01 7.24
N THR A 101 -5.71 8.21 8.51
CA THR A 101 -5.60 9.53 9.16
C THR A 101 -4.15 9.99 9.36
N HIS A 102 -3.22 9.04 9.38
CA HIS A 102 -1.77 9.29 9.50
C HIS A 102 -1.05 9.38 8.14
N ILE A 103 -1.77 9.25 7.01
CA ILE A 103 -1.19 9.50 5.69
C ILE A 103 -0.89 11.00 5.55
N VAL A 104 0.37 11.30 5.25
CA VAL A 104 0.86 12.65 5.03
C VAL A 104 0.85 12.96 3.54
N GLY A 105 0.04 13.93 3.13
CA GLY A 105 -0.04 14.35 1.73
C GLY A 105 -1.02 13.51 0.93
N LYS A 106 -0.56 12.92 -0.19
CA LYS A 106 -1.39 12.14 -1.11
C LYS A 106 -0.72 10.82 -1.44
N ILE A 107 -1.55 9.85 -1.81
CA ILE A 107 -1.12 8.62 -2.48
C ILE A 107 -0.83 8.97 -3.95
N GLU A 108 0.34 8.59 -4.43
CA GLU A 108 0.82 8.91 -5.78
C GLU A 108 1.10 7.63 -6.57
N VAL A 109 0.68 7.58 -7.82
CA VAL A 109 1.10 6.49 -8.73
C VAL A 109 2.51 6.76 -9.21
N THR A 110 3.45 5.84 -8.97
CA THR A 110 4.84 5.94 -9.45
C THR A 110 5.09 5.07 -10.68
N HIS A 111 4.34 3.96 -10.84
CA HIS A 111 4.44 3.09 -12.01
C HIS A 111 3.07 2.57 -12.47
N GLU A 112 2.95 2.35 -13.78
CA GLU A 112 1.80 1.73 -14.44
C GLU A 112 2.30 0.65 -15.40
N PHE A 113 1.63 -0.51 -15.39
CA PHE A 113 1.90 -1.66 -16.23
C PHE A 113 0.60 -2.13 -16.92
N ARG A 114 0.71 -2.60 -18.16
CA ARG A 114 -0.38 -3.11 -19.00
C ARG A 114 0.08 -4.36 -19.74
#